data_AF-A0A8S0URU9-F1
#
_entry.id   AF-A0A8S0URU9-F1
#
_cell.length_a   1.000
_cell.length_b   1.000
_cell.length_c   1.000
_cell.angle_alpha   90.00
_cell.angle_beta   90.00
_cell.angle_gamma   90.00
#
_symmetry.space_group_name_H-M   'P 1'
#
loop_
_entity.id
_entity.type
_entity.pdbx_description
1 polymer ?
#
loop_
_entity_poly.entity_id
_entity_poly.type
_entity_poly.pdbx_seq_one_letter_code
_entity_poly.pdbx_strand_id
1 'polypeptide(L)'
;MLKEPNSGAPVEPVLGRNSLKRPKHRKSKSRKYKSFGSSVICINGSPGTGKTDLALEFAYRNAQRYKMVLWIGGQAQYFRQNILKLSVNMGLDVSAEAENERGRTRSFDEQETEALKRVKGELFRDMPYLLIIDNLETEREWWEGKDLHDFIRRNTGGTHVIITRRLARVMNCDPLQLLPLPFSDAMTLLRGRRKNDYPTSEL
;
A
#
# COMPACT_ATOMS: atom_id res chain seq x y z
N MET A 1 27.96 10.51 -46.46
CA MET A 1 27.81 9.36 -45.55
C MET A 1 27.69 9.89 -44.14
N LEU A 2 26.47 10.02 -43.64
CA LEU A 2 26.14 10.57 -42.32
C LEU A 2 26.16 9.42 -41.30
N LYS A 3 26.95 9.56 -40.23
CA LYS A 3 27.02 8.61 -39.12
C LYS A 3 26.49 9.34 -37.88
N GLU A 4 25.28 8.99 -37.47
CA GLU A 4 24.66 9.50 -36.24
C GLU A 4 25.42 8.98 -35.01
N PRO A 5 25.63 9.80 -33.97
CA PRO A 5 26.09 9.30 -32.68
C PRO A 5 24.90 8.86 -31.83
N ASN A 6 25.04 7.62 -31.38
CA ASN A 6 24.22 6.82 -30.49
C ASN A 6 23.56 7.59 -29.33
N SER A 7 22.29 7.28 -29.10
CA SER A 7 21.41 7.82 -28.07
C SER A 7 21.91 7.59 -26.64
N GLY A 8 21.73 8.61 -25.80
CA GLY A 8 22.12 8.63 -24.39
C GLY A 8 21.39 7.58 -23.56
N ALA A 9 22.17 6.75 -22.88
CA ALA A 9 21.72 5.88 -21.81
C ALA A 9 21.43 6.71 -20.54
N PRO A 10 20.30 6.50 -19.84
CA PRO A 10 20.09 7.09 -18.52
C PRO A 10 21.05 6.47 -17.51
N VAL A 11 21.76 7.33 -16.79
CA VAL A 11 22.71 6.99 -15.73
C VAL A 11 21.94 6.42 -14.53
N GLU A 12 22.17 5.16 -14.16
CA GLU A 12 21.64 4.55 -12.94
C GLU A 12 22.35 5.13 -11.70
N PRO A 13 21.64 5.55 -10.64
CA PRO A 13 22.26 5.78 -9.35
C PRO A 13 22.52 4.44 -8.68
N VAL A 14 23.81 4.11 -8.56
CA VAL A 14 24.35 3.00 -7.78
C VAL A 14 24.20 3.33 -6.30
N LEU A 15 23.28 2.65 -5.60
CA LEU A 15 23.38 2.44 -4.15
C LEU A 15 22.76 1.09 -3.78
N GLY A 16 23.60 0.25 -3.18
CA GLY A 16 23.40 -1.18 -3.06
C GLY A 16 22.22 -1.57 -2.17
N ARG A 17 21.25 -2.25 -2.78
CA ARG A 17 20.40 -3.26 -2.15
C ARG A 17 20.46 -4.53 -2.98
N ASN A 18 21.67 -5.10 -3.10
CA ASN A 18 21.94 -6.29 -3.90
C ASN A 18 21.52 -7.57 -3.16
N SER A 19 20.22 -7.75 -2.92
CA SER A 19 19.67 -9.07 -2.54
C SER A 19 18.18 -9.26 -2.83
N LEU A 20 17.46 -8.21 -3.26
CA LEU A 20 16.10 -8.36 -3.78
C LEU A 20 16.14 -8.86 -5.23
N LYS A 21 16.52 -10.13 -5.41
CA LYS A 21 16.28 -10.82 -6.68
C LYS A 21 14.79 -10.69 -7.01
N ARG A 22 14.45 -10.06 -8.15
CA ARG A 22 13.07 -10.03 -8.67
C ARG A 22 12.53 -11.47 -8.64
N PRO A 23 11.49 -11.79 -7.85
CA PRO A 23 10.91 -13.12 -7.88
C PRO A 23 10.32 -13.31 -9.28
N LYS A 24 10.84 -14.31 -10.01
CA LYS A 24 10.27 -14.72 -11.30
C LYS A 24 8.81 -15.10 -11.07
N HIS A 25 7.91 -14.38 -11.73
CA HIS A 25 6.46 -14.59 -11.69
C HIS A 25 6.13 -16.05 -12.01
N ARG A 26 5.97 -16.89 -10.98
CA ARG A 26 5.59 -18.29 -11.14
C ARG A 26 4.08 -18.34 -10.96
N LYS A 27 3.33 -18.27 -12.07
CA LYS A 27 1.87 -18.49 -12.07
C LYS A 27 1.57 -19.87 -11.49
N SER A 28 1.24 -19.94 -10.20
CA SER A 28 0.78 -21.15 -9.56
C SER A 28 -0.68 -21.40 -9.95
N LYS A 29 -0.92 -22.47 -10.71
CA LYS A 29 -2.27 -23.00 -10.95
C LYS A 29 -2.80 -23.59 -9.64
N SER A 30 -3.65 -22.87 -8.90
CA SER A 30 -4.39 -23.44 -7.77
C SER A 30 -5.67 -22.64 -7.47
N ARG A 31 -6.81 -23.35 -7.51
CA ARG A 31 -8.17 -23.05 -7.01
C ARG A 31 -8.66 -21.58 -6.98
N LYS A 32 -9.64 -21.27 -7.84
CA LYS A 32 -10.82 -20.37 -7.72
C LYS A 32 -10.78 -19.07 -6.88
N TYR A 33 -9.62 -18.55 -6.47
CA TYR A 33 -9.50 -17.26 -5.79
C TYR A 33 -8.83 -16.24 -6.72
N LYS A 34 -9.33 -14.99 -6.74
CA LYS A 34 -8.84 -13.92 -7.60
C LYS A 34 -7.38 -13.61 -7.21
N SER A 35 -6.41 -13.69 -8.13
CA SER A 35 -5.04 -13.22 -7.88
C SER A 35 -5.06 -11.70 -7.80
N PHE A 36 -4.34 -11.10 -6.84
CA PHE A 36 -4.04 -9.68 -6.95
C PHE A 36 -3.22 -9.42 -8.24
N GLY A 37 -3.47 -8.30 -8.92
CA GLY A 37 -2.67 -7.88 -10.07
C GLY A 37 -1.27 -7.42 -9.63
N SER A 38 -0.40 -7.11 -10.60
CA SER A 38 1.00 -6.67 -10.38
C SER A 38 1.17 -5.38 -9.56
N SER A 39 0.07 -4.73 -9.18
CA SER A 39 0.04 -3.46 -8.45
C SER A 39 -0.16 -3.60 -6.95
N VAL A 40 -0.40 -4.81 -6.45
CA VAL A 40 -0.50 -5.07 -5.01
C VAL A 40 0.73 -5.84 -4.56
N ILE A 41 1.43 -5.30 -3.57
CA ILE A 41 2.63 -5.91 -2.97
C ILE A 41 2.32 -6.17 -1.50
N CYS A 42 2.46 -7.43 -1.09
CA CYS A 42 2.39 -7.80 0.32
C CYS A 42 3.80 -7.96 0.88
N ILE A 43 4.12 -7.27 1.97
CA ILE A 43 5.37 -7.36 2.70
C ILE A 43 5.12 -8.16 3.97
N ASN A 44 5.78 -9.30 4.09
CA ASN A 44 5.66 -10.20 5.23
C ASN A 44 6.99 -10.34 5.97
N GLY A 45 6.94 -10.63 7.27
CA GLY A 45 8.14 -10.74 8.10
C GLY A 45 7.81 -10.72 9.58
N SER A 46 8.77 -11.12 10.41
CA SER A 46 8.62 -11.13 11.87
C SER A 46 8.30 -9.72 12.40
N PRO A 47 7.67 -9.61 13.59
CA PRO A 47 7.53 -8.33 14.28
C PRO A 47 8.91 -7.65 14.42
N GLY A 48 8.98 -6.33 14.21
CA GLY A 48 10.22 -5.57 14.33
C GLY A 48 11.21 -5.65 13.14
N THR A 49 10.91 -6.39 12.07
CA THR A 49 11.81 -6.49 10.89
C THR A 49 11.83 -5.24 9.98
N GLY A 50 11.10 -4.16 10.33
CA GLY A 50 11.10 -2.91 9.56
C GLY A 50 10.18 -2.89 8.33
N LYS A 51 9.10 -3.67 8.31
CA LYS A 51 8.14 -3.69 7.19
C LYS A 51 7.45 -2.34 6.98
N THR A 52 7.06 -1.71 8.09
CA THR A 52 6.42 -0.41 8.13
C THR A 52 7.39 0.67 7.65
N ASP A 53 8.64 0.62 8.12
CA ASP A 53 9.71 1.52 7.67
C ASP A 53 9.99 1.38 6.18
N LEU A 54 10.00 0.14 5.65
CA LEU A 54 10.16 -0.10 4.22
C LEU A 54 9.01 0.49 3.39
N ALA A 55 7.77 0.39 3.88
CA ALA A 55 6.60 0.98 3.22
C ALA A 55 6.67 2.51 3.24
N LEU A 56 7.06 3.11 4.37
CA LEU A 56 7.26 4.55 4.51
C LEU A 56 8.36 5.06 3.57
N GLU A 57 9.51 4.39 3.53
CA GLU A 57 10.62 4.75 2.65
C GLU A 57 10.21 4.71 1.18
N PHE A 58 9.45 3.68 0.78
CA PHE A 58 8.90 3.61 -0.58
C PHE A 58 7.97 4.79 -0.86
N ALA A 59 7.06 5.10 0.07
CA ALA A 59 6.13 6.20 -0.06
C ALA A 59 6.84 7.54 -0.21
N TYR A 60 7.84 7.79 0.63
CA TYR A 60 8.65 9.00 0.60
C TYR A 60 9.37 9.17 -0.75
N ARG A 61 10.08 8.13 -1.21
CA ARG A 61 10.84 8.18 -2.47
C ARG A 61 9.96 8.30 -3.72
N ASN A 62 8.73 7.79 -3.68
CA ASN A 62 7.85 7.70 -4.85
C ASN A 62 6.63 8.61 -4.77
N ALA A 63 6.53 9.48 -3.75
CA ALA A 63 5.34 10.31 -3.51
C ALA A 63 4.92 11.10 -4.77
N GLN A 64 5.88 11.63 -5.52
CA GLN A 64 5.66 12.42 -6.73
C GLN A 64 4.96 11.67 -7.88
N ARG A 65 4.93 10.33 -7.84
CA ARG A 65 4.26 9.50 -8.86
C ARG A 65 2.75 9.38 -8.63
N TYR A 66 2.29 9.79 -7.45
CA TYR A 66 0.91 9.60 -7.02
C TYR A 66 0.28 10.95 -6.79
N LYS A 67 -0.98 11.10 -7.21
CA LYS A 67 -1.78 12.27 -6.82
C LYS A 67 -2.04 12.25 -5.31
N MET A 68 -2.11 11.05 -4.74
CA MET A 68 -2.50 10.83 -3.36
C MET A 68 -1.75 9.64 -2.77
N VAL A 69 -1.22 9.81 -1.56
CA VAL A 69 -0.60 8.75 -0.75
C VAL A 69 -1.43 8.58 0.51
N LEU A 70 -1.96 7.37 0.71
CA LEU A 70 -2.91 7.06 1.78
C LEU A 70 -2.36 5.97 2.68
N TRP A 71 -2.68 6.08 3.97
CA TRP A 71 -2.25 5.13 4.99
C TRP A 71 -3.44 4.70 5.85
N ILE A 72 -3.67 3.40 5.96
CA ILE A 72 -4.69 2.82 6.83
C ILE A 72 -4.09 1.72 7.72
N GLY A 73 -4.52 1.68 8.98
CA GLY A 73 -4.23 0.57 9.89
C GLY A 73 -5.13 -0.63 9.60
N GLY A 74 -4.52 -1.80 9.39
CA GLY A 74 -5.13 -3.08 9.02
C GLY A 74 -5.66 -3.94 10.17
N GLN A 75 -5.83 -3.36 11.36
CA GLN A 75 -6.38 -4.03 12.54
C GLN A 75 -7.89 -4.25 12.34
N ALA A 76 -8.35 -5.50 12.51
CA ALA A 76 -9.69 -5.88 12.07
C ALA A 76 -10.80 -5.01 12.70
N GLN A 77 -10.72 -4.79 14.02
CA GLN A 77 -11.72 -4.03 14.79
C GLN A 77 -11.75 -2.52 14.50
N TYR A 78 -10.69 -1.97 13.91
CA TYR A 78 -10.59 -0.54 13.60
C TYR A 78 -10.60 -0.24 12.10
N PHE A 79 -10.68 -1.27 11.26
CA PHE A 79 -10.44 -1.13 9.83
C PHE A 79 -11.44 -0.19 9.14
N ARG A 80 -12.75 -0.36 9.42
CA ARG A 80 -13.82 0.48 8.86
C ARG A 80 -13.64 1.95 9.24
N GLN A 81 -13.39 2.21 10.53
CA GLN A 81 -13.11 3.55 11.03
C GLN A 81 -11.83 4.14 10.40
N ASN A 82 -10.79 3.33 10.21
CA ASN A 82 -9.56 3.78 9.57
C ASN A 82 -9.76 4.13 8.08
N ILE A 83 -10.63 3.41 7.36
CA ILE A 83 -11.05 3.81 6.01
C ILE A 83 -11.84 5.12 6.05
N LEU A 84 -12.79 5.25 6.98
CA LEU A 84 -13.59 6.48 7.09
C LEU A 84 -12.74 7.70 7.39
N LYS A 85 -11.65 7.58 8.16
CA LYS A 85 -10.69 8.67 8.38
C LYS A 85 -10.06 9.20 7.09
N LEU A 86 -10.03 8.40 6.02
CA LEU A 86 -9.57 8.88 4.71
C LEU A 86 -10.48 9.97 4.12
N SER A 87 -11.75 10.04 4.50
CA SER A 87 -12.66 11.11 4.06
C SER A 87 -12.09 12.50 4.36
N VAL A 88 -11.54 12.69 5.57
CA VAL A 88 -10.91 13.93 6.00
C VAL A 88 -9.72 14.27 5.11
N ASN A 89 -8.87 13.28 4.82
CA ASN A 89 -7.70 13.46 3.95
C ASN A 89 -8.09 13.79 2.50
N MET A 90 -9.26 13.33 2.04
CA MET A 90 -9.79 13.57 0.71
C MET A 90 -10.66 14.84 0.63
N GLY A 91 -10.92 15.52 1.76
CA GLY A 91 -11.85 16.64 1.82
C GLY A 91 -13.31 16.26 1.54
N LEU A 92 -13.68 15.00 1.77
CA LEU A 92 -15.05 14.50 1.58
C LEU A 92 -15.88 14.80 2.82
N ASP A 93 -17.01 15.44 2.63
CA ASP A 93 -18.05 15.48 3.65
C ASP A 93 -18.81 14.16 3.66
N VAL A 94 -18.59 13.39 4.72
CA VAL A 94 -19.29 12.12 4.99
C VAL A 94 -20.18 12.23 6.24
N SER A 95 -20.47 13.45 6.67
CA SER A 95 -21.41 13.68 7.77
C SER A 95 -22.76 13.05 7.45
N ALA A 96 -23.47 12.64 8.49
CA ALA A 96 -24.85 12.22 8.34
C ALA A 96 -25.65 13.39 7.77
N GLU A 97 -26.06 13.28 6.51
CA GLU A 97 -27.05 14.18 5.93
C GLU A 97 -28.29 14.12 6.82
N ALA A 98 -28.71 15.28 7.32
CA ALA A 98 -29.96 15.41 8.04
C ALA A 98 -31.12 15.24 7.05
N GLU A 99 -31.38 14.02 6.62
CA GLU A 99 -32.55 13.74 5.79
C GLU A 99 -33.80 13.79 6.67
N ASN A 100 -34.51 14.91 6.51
CA ASN A 100 -35.89 15.14 6.92
C ASN A 100 -36.91 14.43 6.01
N GLU A 101 -36.50 13.46 5.20
CA GLU A 101 -37.40 12.77 4.27
C GLU A 101 -37.77 11.38 4.80
N ARG A 102 -39.01 11.27 5.28
CA ARG A 102 -39.77 10.03 5.63
C ARG A 102 -39.64 9.44 7.03
N GLY A 103 -39.13 10.18 8.02
CA GLY A 103 -39.37 9.86 9.44
C GLY A 103 -38.74 8.55 9.95
N ARG A 104 -37.81 7.93 9.21
CA ARG A 104 -37.04 6.77 9.65
C ARG A 104 -35.58 7.17 9.83
N THR A 105 -35.14 7.27 11.08
CA THR A 105 -33.71 7.44 11.39
C THR A 105 -32.94 6.23 10.89
N ARG A 106 -31.98 6.45 9.98
CA ARG A 106 -31.05 5.39 9.52
C ARG A 106 -30.25 4.87 10.72
N SER A 107 -30.02 3.57 10.78
CA SER A 107 -29.17 3.00 11.83
C SER A 107 -27.72 3.48 11.69
N PHE A 108 -26.95 3.44 12.77
CA PHE A 108 -25.52 3.78 12.72
C PHE A 108 -24.75 2.95 11.69
N ASP A 109 -25.10 1.67 11.55
CA ASP A 109 -24.46 0.75 10.60
C ASP A 109 -24.80 1.10 9.14
N GLU A 110 -26.03 1.52 8.87
CA GLU A 110 -26.46 2.01 7.55
C GLU A 110 -25.71 3.30 7.18
N GLN A 111 -25.63 4.26 8.11
CA GLN A 111 -24.91 5.52 7.90
C GLN A 111 -23.41 5.28 7.66
N GLU A 112 -22.78 4.42 8.47
CA GLU A 112 -21.37 4.06 8.30
C GLU A 112 -21.12 3.40 6.93
N THR A 113 -22.03 2.52 6.51
CA THR A 113 -21.92 1.81 5.24
C THR A 113 -22.05 2.74 4.04
N GLU A 114 -22.98 3.70 4.08
CA GLU A 114 -23.11 4.73 3.03
C GLU A 114 -21.88 5.65 2.99
N ALA A 115 -21.37 6.09 4.13
CA ALA A 115 -20.15 6.88 4.21
C ALA A 115 -18.94 6.12 3.61
N LEU A 116 -18.79 4.83 3.92
CA LEU A 116 -17.75 3.98 3.33
C LEU A 116 -17.87 3.86 1.82
N LYS A 117 -19.09 3.75 1.27
CA LYS A 117 -19.31 3.73 -0.18
C LYS A 117 -18.85 5.04 -0.84
N ARG A 118 -19.13 6.19 -0.22
CA ARG A 118 -18.70 7.51 -0.71
C ARG A 118 -17.18 7.64 -0.73
N VAL A 119 -16.50 7.28 0.37
CA VAL A 119 -15.02 7.27 0.44
C VAL A 119 -14.42 6.36 -0.63
N LYS A 120 -14.99 5.18 -0.83
CA LYS A 120 -14.55 4.26 -1.89
C LYS A 120 -14.77 4.85 -3.28
N GLY A 121 -15.91 5.47 -3.54
CA GLY A 121 -16.20 6.15 -4.80
C GLY A 121 -15.13 7.18 -5.16
N GLU A 122 -14.66 7.94 -4.17
CA GLU A 122 -13.56 8.88 -4.34
C GLU A 122 -12.21 8.19 -4.58
N LEU A 123 -11.89 7.19 -3.76
CA LEU A 123 -10.64 6.45 -3.83
C LEU A 123 -10.43 5.79 -5.21
N PHE A 124 -11.49 5.32 -5.83
CA PHE A 124 -11.45 4.66 -7.15
C PHE A 124 -11.79 5.59 -8.31
N ARG A 125 -11.72 6.91 -8.13
CA ARG A 125 -11.65 7.83 -9.29
C ARG A 125 -10.44 7.51 -10.15
N ASP A 126 -10.46 7.93 -11.41
CA ASP A 126 -9.38 7.69 -12.37
C ASP A 126 -8.16 8.57 -12.09
N MET A 127 -7.54 8.39 -10.92
CA MET A 127 -6.38 9.11 -10.44
C MET A 127 -5.37 8.13 -9.83
N PRO A 128 -4.07 8.28 -10.10
CA PRO A 128 -3.05 7.40 -9.53
C PRO A 128 -2.88 7.66 -8.03
N TYR A 129 -3.02 6.60 -7.22
CA TYR A 129 -2.80 6.67 -5.77
C TYR A 129 -1.92 5.54 -5.25
N LEU A 130 -1.21 5.81 -4.16
CA LEU A 130 -0.54 4.79 -3.35
C LEU A 130 -1.37 4.57 -2.09
N LEU A 131 -1.80 3.34 -1.85
CA LEU A 131 -2.45 2.95 -0.60
C LEU A 131 -1.55 2.02 0.20
N ILE A 132 -1.35 2.35 1.47
CA ILE A 132 -0.61 1.52 2.41
C ILE A 132 -1.56 0.99 3.46
N ILE A 133 -1.66 -0.33 3.58
CA ILE A 133 -2.41 -1.04 4.60
C ILE A 133 -1.41 -1.65 5.56
N ASP A 134 -1.18 -0.98 6.68
CA ASP A 134 -0.16 -1.38 7.65
C ASP A 134 -0.72 -2.32 8.71
N ASN A 135 0.03 -3.37 9.04
CA ASN A 135 -0.31 -4.35 10.07
C ASN A 135 -1.67 -5.04 9.83
N LEU A 136 -1.85 -5.61 8.64
CA LEU A 136 -3.06 -6.35 8.30
C LEU A 136 -3.19 -7.65 9.10
N GLU A 137 -4.32 -7.82 9.81
CA GLU A 137 -4.57 -8.97 10.69
C GLU A 137 -5.40 -10.09 10.04
N THR A 138 -6.41 -9.75 9.24
CA THR A 138 -7.33 -10.70 8.59
C THR A 138 -7.49 -10.37 7.12
N GLU A 139 -7.79 -11.37 6.28
CA GLU A 139 -8.07 -11.27 4.84
C GLU A 139 -9.56 -11.37 4.49
N ARG A 140 -10.39 -11.66 5.49
CA ARG A 140 -11.81 -11.95 5.34
C ARG A 140 -12.66 -10.96 6.13
N GLU A 141 -13.87 -10.74 5.62
CA GLU A 141 -14.95 -10.00 6.30
C GLU A 141 -14.64 -8.52 6.54
N TRP A 142 -14.08 -7.86 5.52
CA TRP A 142 -13.63 -6.47 5.67
C TRP A 142 -14.78 -5.48 5.46
N TRP A 143 -15.78 -5.82 4.64
CA TRP A 143 -17.02 -5.05 4.47
C TRP A 143 -18.10 -5.93 3.81
N GLU A 144 -19.34 -5.93 4.31
CA GLU A 144 -20.49 -6.60 3.66
C GLU A 144 -20.21 -8.06 3.17
N GLY A 145 -19.37 -8.82 3.88
CA GLY A 145 -18.97 -10.17 3.45
C GLY A 145 -18.03 -10.24 2.22
N LYS A 146 -17.47 -9.11 1.77
CA LYS A 146 -16.50 -9.00 0.68
C LYS A 146 -15.05 -9.00 1.20
N ASP A 147 -14.14 -9.43 0.33
CA ASP A 147 -12.72 -9.63 0.61
C ASP A 147 -11.87 -8.46 0.11
N LEU A 148 -10.62 -8.32 0.58
CA LEU A 148 -9.67 -7.28 0.16
C LEU A 148 -9.63 -7.03 -1.37
N HIS A 149 -9.79 -8.09 -2.16
CA HIS A 149 -9.78 -8.02 -3.62
C HIS A 149 -10.91 -7.15 -4.19
N ASP A 150 -12.08 -7.13 -3.55
CA ASP A 150 -13.21 -6.31 -3.95
C ASP A 150 -13.05 -4.83 -3.53
N PHE A 151 -12.10 -4.53 -2.62
CA PHE A 151 -11.70 -3.16 -2.32
C PHE A 151 -10.71 -2.68 -3.36
N ILE A 152 -9.67 -3.44 -3.69
CA ILE A 152 -8.70 -3.05 -4.71
C ILE A 152 -9.25 -3.36 -6.11
N ARG A 153 -10.25 -2.60 -6.56
CA ARG A 153 -10.78 -2.74 -7.93
C ARG A 153 -9.73 -2.38 -8.98
N ARG A 154 -9.90 -2.98 -10.17
CA ARG A 154 -9.07 -2.90 -11.39
C ARG A 154 -8.31 -1.57 -11.50
N ASN A 155 -7.03 -1.68 -11.27
CA ASN A 155 -6.07 -0.60 -11.27
C ASN A 155 -5.84 -0.04 -12.68
N THR A 156 -5.83 1.29 -12.82
CA THR A 156 -5.50 2.02 -14.05
C THR A 156 -4.00 2.06 -14.36
N GLY A 157 -3.22 1.12 -13.84
CA GLY A 157 -1.77 1.03 -14.04
C GLY A 157 -0.94 2.03 -13.21
N GLY A 158 -1.55 3.14 -12.77
CA GLY A 158 -0.92 4.16 -11.93
C GLY A 158 -1.09 3.96 -10.42
N THR A 159 -2.04 3.13 -9.99
CA THR A 159 -2.28 2.89 -8.57
C THR A 159 -1.36 1.81 -8.02
N HIS A 160 -1.00 1.87 -6.76
CA HIS A 160 -0.25 0.81 -6.09
C HIS A 160 -0.79 0.58 -4.69
N VAL A 161 -0.78 -0.67 -4.22
CA VAL A 161 -1.18 -1.01 -2.85
C VAL A 161 -0.06 -1.79 -2.18
N ILE A 162 0.40 -1.31 -1.04
CA ILE A 162 1.37 -1.99 -0.18
C ILE A 162 0.64 -2.48 1.06
N ILE A 163 0.80 -3.75 1.39
CA ILE A 163 0.23 -4.35 2.58
C ILE A 163 1.37 -4.83 3.45
N THR A 164 1.44 -4.41 4.71
CA THR A 164 2.38 -4.99 5.68
C THR A 164 1.63 -5.93 6.63
N ARG A 165 2.27 -7.02 7.05
CA ARG A 165 1.63 -7.96 8.00
C ARG A 165 2.65 -8.73 8.83
N ARG A 166 2.17 -9.27 9.95
CA ARG A 166 2.98 -10.07 10.90
C ARG A 166 2.76 -11.58 10.76
N LEU A 167 1.72 -12.03 10.05
CA LEU A 167 1.30 -13.43 9.98
C LEU A 167 1.77 -14.13 8.70
N ALA A 168 2.19 -15.39 8.85
CA ALA A 168 2.72 -16.21 7.76
C ALA A 168 1.66 -16.81 6.80
N ARG A 169 0.36 -16.77 7.15
CA ARG A 169 -0.69 -17.40 6.33
C ARG A 169 -0.82 -16.72 4.98
N VAL A 170 -0.90 -17.51 3.91
CA VAL A 170 -0.76 -17.07 2.52
C VAL A 170 -2.02 -16.31 2.06
N MET A 171 -1.87 -15.01 1.74
CA MET A 171 -2.83 -14.30 0.87
C MET A 171 -2.74 -14.87 -0.54
N ASN A 172 -3.74 -14.62 -1.39
CA ASN A 172 -3.63 -14.81 -2.84
C ASN A 172 -2.75 -13.74 -3.53
N CYS A 173 -1.63 -13.38 -2.91
CA CYS A 173 -0.51 -12.65 -3.49
C CYS A 173 0.79 -13.31 -3.03
N ASP A 174 1.78 -13.35 -3.91
CA ASP A 174 3.13 -13.78 -3.54
C ASP A 174 3.74 -12.73 -2.60
N PRO A 175 3.94 -13.03 -1.30
CA PRO A 175 4.44 -12.04 -0.37
C PRO A 175 5.95 -11.82 -0.58
N LEU A 176 6.37 -10.56 -0.58
CA LEU A 176 7.76 -10.17 -0.39
C LEU A 176 8.15 -10.45 1.07
N GLN A 177 8.91 -11.52 1.28
CA GLN A 177 9.44 -11.86 2.59
C GLN A 177 10.59 -10.91 2.95
N LEU A 178 10.37 -10.04 3.93
CA LEU A 178 11.40 -9.18 4.51
C LEU A 178 12.20 -9.99 5.53
N LEU A 179 13.50 -10.09 5.28
CA LEU A 179 14.44 -10.80 6.14
C LEU A 179 15.09 -9.85 7.14
N PRO A 180 15.57 -10.36 8.29
CA PRO A 180 16.41 -9.59 9.19
C PRO A 180 17.65 -9.05 8.47
N LEU A 181 18.13 -7.89 8.94
CA LEU A 181 19.35 -7.30 8.42
C LEU A 181 20.56 -8.21 8.73
N PRO A 182 21.49 -8.39 7.78
CA PRO A 182 22.80 -8.97 8.05
C PRO A 182 23.52 -8.20 9.17
N PHE A 183 24.40 -8.87 9.91
CA PHE A 183 25.10 -8.27 11.04
C PHE A 183 25.85 -6.97 10.69
N SER A 184 26.50 -6.92 9.52
CA SER A 184 27.19 -5.71 9.03
C SER A 184 26.25 -4.51 8.88
N ASP A 185 25.07 -4.76 8.31
CA ASP A 185 24.08 -3.74 8.00
C ASP A 185 23.38 -3.29 9.29
N ALA A 186 23.10 -4.24 10.18
CA ALA A 186 22.59 -3.95 11.51
C ALA A 186 23.58 -3.10 12.33
N MET A 187 24.88 -3.40 12.26
CA MET A 187 25.92 -2.61 12.93
C MET A 187 26.04 -1.21 12.33
N THR A 188 25.86 -1.08 11.01
CA THR A 188 25.82 0.22 10.33
C THR A 188 24.61 1.04 10.76
N LEU A 189 23.43 0.41 10.85
CA LEU A 189 22.22 1.04 11.34
C LEU A 189 22.39 1.52 12.79
N LEU A 190 22.95 0.67 13.66
CA LEU A 190 23.16 0.99 15.08
C LEU A 190 24.13 2.15 15.29
N ARG A 191 25.23 2.18 14.54
CA ARG A 191 26.24 3.24 14.63
C ARG A 191 25.76 4.56 14.01
N GLY A 192 24.71 4.50 13.19
CA GLY A 192 24.24 5.62 12.38
C GLY A 192 25.21 5.96 11.25
N ARG A 193 24.71 6.67 10.23
CA ARG A 193 25.56 7.30 9.21
C ARG A 193 26.01 8.67 9.71
N ARG A 194 27.25 9.06 9.44
CA ARG A 194 27.70 10.43 9.72
C ARG A 194 27.04 11.36 8.69
N LYS A 195 26.82 12.62 9.06
CA LYS A 195 26.11 13.62 8.22
C LYS A 195 26.68 13.75 6.79
N ASN A 196 27.96 13.42 6.60
CA ASN A 196 28.66 13.45 5.30
C ASN A 196 28.45 12.21 4.42
N ASP A 197 27.78 11.17 4.92
CA ASP A 197 27.53 9.91 4.19
C ASP A 197 26.14 9.88 3.52
N TYR A 198 25.37 10.96 3.65
CA TYR A 198 24.14 11.15 2.89
C TYR A 198 24.49 11.79 1.54
N PRO A 199 24.16 11.15 0.41
CA PRO A 199 24.30 11.80 -0.89
C PRO A 199 23.46 13.07 -0.88
N THR A 200 23.97 14.16 -1.47
CA THR A 200 23.35 15.50 -1.44
C THR A 200 21.92 15.54 -1.99
N SER A 201 21.48 14.48 -2.68
CA SER A 201 20.11 14.28 -3.15
C SER A 201 19.13 13.75 -2.08
N GLU A 202 19.63 13.35 -0.90
CA GLU A 202 18.85 12.81 0.22
C GLU A 202 18.82 13.77 1.45
N LEU A 203 19.38 14.98 1.33
CA LEU A 203 19.35 16.08 2.31
C LEU A 203 18.40 17.19 1.86
#